data_AF-A0A1I1VRN4-F1
#
_entry.id   AF-A0A1I1VRN4-F1
#
_cell.length_a   1.000
_cell.length_b   1.000
_cell.length_c   1.000
_cell.angle_alpha   90.00
_cell.angle_beta   90.00
_cell.angle_gamma   90.00
#
_symmetry.space_group_name_H-M   'P 1'
#
loop_
_entity.id
_entity.type
_entity.pdbx_description
1 polymer ?
#
loop_
_entity_poly.entity_id
_entity_poly.type
_entity_poly.pdbx_seq_one_letter_code
_entity_poly.pdbx_strand_id
1 'polypeptide(L)'
;MENLTYVTYDPATGALTGAYIQAPHESHIGCMIEVTPEVHAEWVKYRANEARDGVELLLAESPALPEAVIVAMYEQAVDQHIDTGARAYGYMSILTAISYAEEPAVQRFQLEGQALRAWRSLCYAKCHEVLAAVKAGARAQPTVGQLLAEMPLIDLPPPESFAA
;
A
#
# COMPACT_ATOMS: atom_id res chain seq x y z
N MET A 1 -13.27 30.47 12.79
CA MET A 1 -12.74 29.23 12.19
C MET A 1 -11.70 28.72 13.16
N GLU A 2 -11.86 27.49 13.63
CA GLU A 2 -10.89 26.88 14.53
C GLU A 2 -9.59 26.66 13.76
N ASN A 3 -8.47 27.08 14.36
CA ASN A 3 -7.16 26.79 13.80
C ASN A 3 -6.88 25.31 14.04
N LEU A 4 -6.73 24.55 12.95
CA LEU A 4 -6.36 23.15 13.01
C LEU A 4 -4.83 23.06 13.07
N THR A 5 -4.33 22.07 13.81
CA THR A 5 -2.92 21.70 13.75
C THR A 5 -2.82 20.50 12.81
N TYR A 6 -2.17 20.67 11.66
CA TYR A 6 -2.15 19.62 10.63
C TYR A 6 -0.86 19.60 9.84
N VAL A 7 -0.64 18.50 9.16
CA VAL A 7 0.51 18.24 8.31
C VAL A 7 0.03 17.84 6.93
N THR A 8 0.83 18.07 5.89
CA THR A 8 0.50 17.67 4.52
C THR A 8 1.50 16.66 3.97
N TYR A 9 1.09 15.87 2.98
CA TYR A 9 1.92 14.87 2.32
C TYR A 9 1.74 14.87 0.79
N ASP A 10 2.64 14.23 0.07
CA ASP A 10 2.53 13.93 -1.35
C ASP A 10 1.73 12.64 -1.51
N PRO A 11 0.54 12.67 -2.15
CA PRO A 11 -0.29 11.48 -2.32
C PRO A 11 0.36 10.35 -3.13
N ALA A 12 1.33 10.66 -4.01
CA ALA A 12 1.98 9.67 -4.86
C ALA A 12 3.10 8.91 -4.14
N THR A 13 3.81 9.58 -3.24
CA THR A 13 5.00 9.04 -2.58
C THR A 13 4.82 8.81 -1.08
N GLY A 14 3.80 9.40 -0.47
CA GLY A 14 3.60 9.45 0.98
C GLY A 14 4.57 10.38 1.69
N ALA A 15 5.45 11.08 0.97
CA ALA A 15 6.43 11.98 1.58
C ALA A 15 5.73 13.21 2.18
N LEU A 16 6.10 13.58 3.40
CA LEU A 16 5.51 14.74 4.08
C LEU A 16 6.00 16.04 3.42
N THR A 17 5.10 17.00 3.24
CA THR A 17 5.35 18.26 2.50
C THR A 17 5.18 19.52 3.36
N GLY A 18 4.39 19.47 4.44
CA GLY A 18 3.94 20.65 5.18
C GLY A 18 3.57 20.39 6.64
N ALA A 19 3.61 21.43 7.47
CA ALA A 19 3.09 21.45 8.84
C ALA A 19 2.55 22.87 9.15
N TYR A 20 1.36 22.95 9.73
CA TYR A 20 0.57 24.18 9.80
C TYR A 20 -0.26 24.26 11.08
N ILE A 21 -0.40 25.48 11.63
CA ILE A 21 -1.36 25.84 12.69
C ILE A 21 -2.24 26.98 12.17
N GLN A 22 -3.25 26.64 11.38
CA GLN A 22 -4.14 27.60 10.73
C GLN A 22 -5.40 26.89 10.23
N ALA A 23 -6.36 27.63 9.68
CA ALA A 23 -7.42 27.03 8.90
C ALA A 23 -6.84 26.26 7.68
N PRO A 24 -7.37 25.07 7.35
CA PRO A 24 -6.97 24.32 6.16
C PRO A 24 -7.11 25.15 4.88
N HIS A 25 -6.06 25.18 4.07
CA HIS A 25 -6.12 25.74 2.72
C HIS A 25 -6.72 24.71 1.76
N GLU A 26 -7.45 25.15 0.73
CA GLU A 26 -8.17 24.24 -0.19
C GLU A 26 -7.23 23.20 -0.86
N SER A 27 -6.02 23.63 -1.23
CA SER A 27 -4.99 22.75 -1.80
C SER A 27 -4.47 21.67 -0.84
N HIS A 28 -4.72 21.78 0.46
CA HIS A 28 -4.25 20.83 1.47
C HIS A 28 -5.33 19.80 1.83
N ILE A 29 -6.61 20.07 1.56
CA ILE A 29 -7.73 19.23 2.02
C ILE A 29 -7.57 17.78 1.56
N GLY A 30 -7.07 17.56 0.34
CA GLY A 30 -6.86 16.22 -0.22
C GLY A 30 -5.58 15.50 0.24
N CYS A 31 -4.72 16.17 1.01
CA CYS A 31 -3.42 15.64 1.40
C CYS A 31 -2.99 16.05 2.81
N MET A 32 -3.94 16.34 3.70
CA MET A 32 -3.67 16.75 5.08
C MET A 32 -4.04 15.68 6.10
N ILE A 33 -3.31 15.68 7.21
CA ILE A 33 -3.56 14.86 8.40
C ILE A 33 -3.57 15.80 9.61
N GLU A 34 -4.66 15.80 10.37
CA GLU A 34 -4.73 16.52 11.64
C GLU A 34 -3.84 15.83 12.68
N VAL A 35 -3.06 16.61 13.42
CA VAL A 35 -2.11 16.11 14.42
C VAL A 35 -2.23 16.93 15.70
N THR A 36 -1.80 16.36 16.82
CA THR A 36 -1.81 17.10 18.09
C THR A 36 -0.73 18.18 18.12
N PRO A 37 -0.85 19.22 18.96
CA PRO A 37 0.18 20.23 19.14
C PRO A 37 1.55 19.65 19.51
N GLU A 38 1.59 18.54 20.26
CA GLU A 38 2.83 17.86 20.64
C GLU A 38 3.49 17.21 19.42
N VAL A 39 2.72 16.50 18.58
CA VAL A 39 3.22 15.92 17.32
C VAL A 39 3.71 17.03 16.39
N HIS A 40 2.96 18.13 16.28
CA HIS A 40 3.38 19.29 15.51
C HIS A 40 4.65 19.95 16.06
N ALA A 41 4.77 20.08 17.39
CA ALA A 41 5.95 20.65 18.05
C ALA A 41 7.20 19.81 17.78
N GLU A 42 7.10 18.48 17.79
CA GLU A 42 8.18 17.61 17.34
C GLU A 42 8.55 17.90 15.89
N TRP A 43 7.58 18.15 15.00
CA TRP A 43 7.86 18.37 13.58
C TRP A 43 8.56 19.70 13.28
N VAL A 44 8.20 20.79 13.97
CA VAL A 44 8.84 22.10 13.75
C VAL A 44 10.23 22.21 14.38
N LYS A 45 10.63 21.28 15.26
CA LYS A 45 12.03 21.16 15.73
C LYS A 45 13.00 20.88 14.58
N TYR A 46 12.52 20.36 13.44
CA TYR A 46 13.34 19.86 12.34
C TYR A 46 13.33 20.73 11.07
N ARG A 47 12.68 21.90 11.06
CA ARG A 47 12.71 22.84 9.92
C ARG A 47 13.72 23.98 10.13
N ALA A 48 15.00 23.64 10.28
CA ALA A 48 16.05 24.54 9.80
C ALA A 48 16.12 24.39 8.27
N ASN A 49 15.72 25.42 7.53
CA ASN A 49 15.93 25.46 6.08
C ASN A 49 17.37 25.93 5.79
N GLU A 50 18.03 25.35 4.78
CA GLU A 50 19.35 25.82 4.33
C GLU A 50 19.37 27.31 3.98
N ALA A 51 18.22 27.88 3.63
CA ALA A 51 18.08 29.29 3.30
C ALA A 51 18.18 30.25 4.52
N ARG A 52 18.33 29.77 5.76
CA ARG A 52 18.34 30.66 6.94
C ARG A 52 19.51 30.54 7.90
N ASP A 53 20.03 29.36 8.27
CA ASP A 53 20.95 29.30 9.42
C ASP A 53 22.17 28.35 9.36
N GLY A 54 22.50 27.72 8.22
CA GLY A 54 23.78 27.00 8.08
C GLY A 54 24.04 25.89 9.11
N VAL A 55 22.99 25.32 9.69
CA VAL A 55 23.07 24.20 10.64
C VAL A 55 22.90 22.89 9.89
N GLU A 56 23.81 21.96 10.13
CA GLU A 56 23.77 20.59 9.63
C GLU A 56 22.50 19.89 10.15
N LEU A 57 21.65 19.45 9.22
CA LEU A 57 20.43 18.70 9.51
C LEU A 57 20.81 17.32 10.05
N LEU A 58 20.69 17.13 11.37
CA LEU A 58 20.63 15.78 11.93
C LEU A 58 19.33 15.14 11.43
N LEU A 59 19.46 14.11 10.60
CA LEU A 59 18.34 13.28 10.14
C LEU A 59 17.64 12.67 11.36
N ALA A 60 16.61 13.35 11.86
CA ALA A 60 15.73 12.76 12.86
C ALA A 60 14.93 11.64 12.19
N GLU A 61 15.00 10.43 12.75
CA GLU A 61 14.19 9.30 12.30
C GLU A 61 12.71 9.70 12.40
N SER A 62 12.00 9.66 11.26
CA SER A 62 10.55 9.89 11.26
C SER A 62 9.87 8.87 12.17
N PRO A 63 8.84 9.28 12.95
CA PRO A 63 8.14 8.35 13.82
C PRO A 63 7.56 7.21 12.97
N ALA A 64 7.74 5.97 13.44
CA ALA A 64 7.19 4.81 12.78
C ALA A 64 5.66 4.92 12.64
N LEU A 65 5.13 4.61 11.46
CA LEU A 65 3.69 4.58 11.24
C LEU A 65 3.02 3.56 12.18
N PRO A 66 1.79 3.81 12.66
CA PRO A 66 1.06 2.82 13.45
C PRO A 66 0.91 1.51 12.69
N GLU A 67 1.02 0.38 13.39
CA GLU A 67 0.95 -0.97 12.79
C GLU A 67 -0.33 -1.17 11.96
N ALA A 68 -1.48 -0.70 12.45
CA ALA A 68 -2.75 -0.80 11.74
C ALA A 68 -2.74 -0.07 10.39
N VAL A 69 -2.02 1.05 10.29
CA VAL A 69 -1.87 1.80 9.03
C VAL A 69 -1.00 1.01 8.06
N ILE A 70 0.11 0.42 8.54
CA ILE A 70 1.00 -0.40 7.72
C ILE A 70 0.27 -1.62 7.15
N VAL A 71 -0.50 -2.34 7.99
CA VAL A 71 -1.28 -3.50 7.57
C VAL A 71 -2.30 -3.11 6.50
N ALA A 72 -3.07 -2.05 6.72
CA ALA A 72 -4.08 -1.58 5.76
C ALA A 72 -3.44 -1.16 4.42
N MET A 73 -2.30 -0.46 4.46
CA MET A 73 -1.55 -0.08 3.25
C MET A 73 -1.12 -1.31 2.44
N TYR A 74 -0.65 -2.35 3.12
CA TYR A 74 -0.20 -3.58 2.45
C TYR A 74 -1.35 -4.39 1.88
N GLU A 75 -2.44 -4.55 2.62
CA GLU A 75 -3.64 -5.22 2.13
C GLU A 75 -4.18 -4.52 0.88
N GLN A 76 -4.30 -3.19 0.92
CA GLN A 76 -4.74 -2.41 -0.23
C GLN A 76 -3.80 -2.56 -1.44
N ALA A 77 -2.48 -2.57 -1.22
CA ALA A 77 -1.51 -2.76 -2.30
C ALA A 77 -1.60 -4.16 -2.91
N VAL A 78 -1.77 -5.19 -2.07
CA VAL A 78 -1.97 -6.57 -2.52
C VAL A 78 -3.27 -6.69 -3.31
N ASP A 79 -4.37 -6.09 -2.85
CA ASP A 79 -5.66 -6.05 -3.56
C ASP A 79 -5.53 -5.45 -4.97
N GLN A 80 -4.85 -4.32 -5.08
CA GLN A 80 -4.61 -3.68 -6.37
C GLN A 80 -3.72 -4.51 -7.29
N HIS A 81 -2.71 -5.18 -6.74
CA HIS A 81 -1.82 -6.06 -7.48
C HIS A 81 -2.59 -7.27 -8.05
N ILE A 82 -3.40 -7.95 -7.24
CA ILE A 82 -4.17 -9.12 -7.68
C ILE A 82 -5.27 -8.75 -8.68
N ASP A 83 -5.93 -7.61 -8.51
CA ASP A 83 -6.91 -7.12 -9.47
C ASP A 83 -6.27 -6.74 -10.81
N THR A 84 -5.10 -6.11 -10.78
CA THR A 84 -4.35 -5.79 -12.00
C THR A 84 -3.92 -7.06 -12.73
N GLY A 85 -3.47 -8.08 -11.99
CA GLY A 85 -3.17 -9.40 -12.52
C GLY A 85 -4.39 -10.03 -13.22
N ALA A 86 -5.55 -10.02 -12.59
CA ALA A 86 -6.78 -10.56 -13.17
C ALA A 86 -7.22 -9.81 -14.45
N ARG A 87 -7.07 -8.48 -14.48
CA ARG A 87 -7.40 -7.65 -15.66
C ARG A 87 -6.56 -7.98 -16.89
N ALA A 88 -5.32 -8.45 -16.71
CA ALA A 88 -4.49 -8.92 -17.82
C ALA A 88 -5.11 -10.10 -18.57
N TYR A 89 -6.05 -10.83 -17.95
CA TYR A 89 -6.79 -11.94 -18.54
C TYR A 89 -8.25 -11.60 -18.91
N GLY A 90 -8.61 -10.31 -18.89
CA GLY A 90 -9.93 -9.83 -19.31
C GLY A 90 -11.00 -9.83 -18.23
N TYR A 91 -10.65 -10.10 -16.97
CA TYR A 91 -11.57 -9.99 -15.85
C TYR A 91 -11.64 -8.56 -15.31
N MET A 92 -12.78 -8.16 -14.74
CA MET A 92 -12.91 -6.82 -14.13
C MET A 92 -12.12 -6.70 -12.82
N SER A 93 -12.10 -7.77 -12.03
CA SER A 93 -11.38 -7.91 -10.77
C SER A 93 -11.05 -9.38 -10.51
N ILE A 94 -10.23 -9.65 -9.50
CA ILE A 94 -9.96 -11.01 -9.02
C ILE A 94 -11.25 -11.71 -8.58
N LEU A 95 -12.21 -10.97 -8.03
CA LEU A 95 -13.49 -11.52 -7.57
C LEU A 95 -14.33 -12.06 -8.74
N THR A 96 -14.30 -11.39 -9.89
CA THR A 96 -14.95 -11.88 -11.11
C THR A 96 -14.28 -13.15 -11.64
N ALA A 97 -12.94 -13.24 -11.57
CA ALA A 97 -12.25 -14.45 -12.02
C ALA A 97 -12.58 -15.65 -11.12
N ILE A 98 -12.47 -15.49 -9.80
CA ILE A 98 -12.66 -16.62 -8.86
C ILE A 98 -14.11 -17.10 -8.78
N SER A 99 -15.10 -16.30 -9.19
CA SER A 99 -16.49 -16.75 -9.25
C SER A 99 -16.70 -17.84 -10.29
N TYR A 100 -15.83 -17.92 -11.31
CA TYR A 100 -15.88 -18.96 -12.33
C TYR A 100 -15.13 -20.24 -11.96
N ALA A 101 -14.46 -20.35 -10.81
CA ALA A 101 -13.63 -21.53 -10.54
C ALA A 101 -14.39 -22.88 -10.50
N GLU A 102 -15.71 -22.84 -10.36
CA GLU A 102 -16.59 -24.02 -10.42
C GLU A 102 -17.48 -24.02 -11.68
N GLU A 103 -17.16 -23.21 -12.70
CA GLU A 103 -17.92 -23.10 -13.95
C GLU A 103 -17.99 -24.44 -14.70
N PRO A 104 -19.19 -25.03 -14.91
CA PRO A 104 -19.31 -26.37 -15.48
C PRO A 104 -19.36 -26.40 -17.02
N ALA A 105 -19.76 -25.30 -17.67
CA ALA A 105 -20.03 -25.28 -19.11
C ALA A 105 -18.84 -24.77 -19.94
N VAL A 106 -18.02 -23.87 -19.37
CA VAL A 106 -16.88 -23.27 -20.07
C VAL A 106 -15.58 -23.56 -19.35
N GLN A 107 -14.91 -24.65 -19.76
CA GLN A 107 -13.71 -25.18 -19.13
C GLN A 107 -12.59 -24.14 -18.94
N ARG A 108 -12.46 -23.22 -19.90
CA ARG A 108 -11.49 -22.12 -19.82
C ARG A 108 -11.68 -21.25 -18.57
N PHE A 109 -12.90 -20.77 -18.33
CA PHE A 109 -13.18 -19.90 -17.19
C PHE A 109 -13.03 -20.65 -15.86
N GLN A 110 -13.32 -21.95 -15.86
CA GLN A 110 -13.08 -22.81 -14.70
C GLN A 110 -11.60 -22.87 -14.33
N LEU A 111 -10.75 -23.23 -15.29
CA LEU A 111 -9.31 -23.37 -15.08
C LEU A 111 -8.66 -22.04 -14.68
N GLU A 112 -9.00 -20.95 -15.39
CA GLU A 112 -8.51 -19.62 -15.05
C GLU A 112 -8.97 -19.18 -13.66
N GLY A 113 -10.24 -19.40 -13.31
CA GLY A 113 -10.80 -19.08 -12.01
C GLY A 113 -10.15 -19.85 -10.86
N GLN A 114 -9.83 -21.13 -11.06
CA GLN A 114 -9.11 -21.96 -10.07
C GLN A 114 -7.67 -21.47 -9.87
N ALA A 115 -6.94 -21.24 -10.96
CA ALA A 115 -5.57 -20.73 -10.93
C ALA A 115 -5.48 -19.36 -10.23
N LEU A 116 -6.35 -18.41 -10.61
CA LEU A 116 -6.38 -17.08 -10.01
C LEU A 116 -6.82 -17.11 -8.54
N ARG A 117 -7.72 -18.04 -8.15
CA ARG A 117 -8.10 -18.26 -6.74
C ARG A 117 -6.92 -18.76 -5.92
N ALA A 118 -6.14 -19.71 -6.46
CA ALA A 118 -4.95 -20.23 -5.81
C ALA A 118 -3.88 -19.13 -5.68
N TRP A 119 -3.59 -18.41 -6.76
CA TRP A 119 -2.62 -17.32 -6.78
C TRP A 119 -2.96 -16.22 -5.77
N ARG A 120 -4.21 -15.75 -5.72
CA ARG A 120 -4.68 -14.78 -4.72
C ARG A 120 -4.35 -15.23 -3.30
N SER A 121 -4.60 -16.51 -3.01
CA SER A 121 -4.36 -17.07 -1.67
C SER A 121 -2.87 -17.06 -1.32
N LEU A 122 -2.00 -17.35 -2.29
CA LEU A 122 -0.55 -17.28 -2.12
C LEU A 122 -0.04 -15.84 -1.91
N CYS A 123 -0.61 -14.85 -2.60
CA CYS A 123 -0.27 -13.43 -2.40
C CYS A 123 -0.57 -12.96 -0.97
N TYR A 124 -1.76 -13.24 -0.44
CA TYR A 124 -2.07 -12.90 0.95
C TYR A 124 -1.22 -13.69 1.94
N ALA A 125 -0.97 -14.98 1.68
CA ALA A 125 -0.10 -15.79 2.53
C ALA A 125 1.31 -15.16 2.63
N LYS A 126 1.87 -14.73 1.49
CA LYS A 126 3.16 -14.01 1.47
C LYS A 126 3.08 -12.68 2.22
N CYS A 127 2.03 -11.88 2.02
CA CYS A 127 1.85 -10.63 2.75
C CYS A 127 1.85 -10.84 4.28
N HIS A 128 1.09 -11.82 4.76
CA HIS A 128 1.05 -12.15 6.18
C HIS A 128 2.36 -12.72 6.72
N GLU A 129 3.08 -13.54 5.93
CA GLU A 129 4.42 -14.02 6.28
C GLU A 129 5.39 -12.84 6.51
N VAL A 130 5.39 -11.86 5.60
CA VAL A 130 6.23 -10.66 5.70
C VAL A 130 5.85 -9.84 6.94
N LEU A 131 4.55 -9.58 7.14
CA LEU A 131 4.07 -8.84 8.32
C LEU A 131 4.46 -9.56 9.63
N ALA A 132 4.34 -10.89 9.68
CA ALA A 132 4.73 -11.66 10.86
C ALA A 132 6.23 -11.56 11.13
N ALA A 133 7.07 -11.64 10.10
CA ALA A 133 8.52 -11.51 10.23
C ALA A 133 8.93 -10.11 10.70
N VAL A 134 8.25 -9.05 10.25
CA VAL A 134 8.50 -7.68 10.75
C VAL A 134 8.09 -7.55 12.22
N LYS A 135 6.90 -8.04 12.60
CA LYS A 135 6.43 -8.01 14.00
C LYS A 135 7.36 -8.79 14.95
N ALA A 136 7.96 -9.87 14.47
CA ALA A 136 8.93 -10.66 15.21
C ALA A 136 10.33 -10.02 15.28
N GLY A 137 10.56 -8.89 14.61
CA GLY A 137 11.88 -8.26 14.49
C GLY A 137 12.87 -9.06 13.64
N ALA A 138 12.40 -10.06 12.89
CA ALA A 138 13.24 -10.92 12.05
C ALA A 138 13.66 -10.24 10.74
N ARG A 139 12.95 -9.17 10.33
CA ARG A 139 13.29 -8.33 9.18
C ARG A 139 12.85 -6.88 9.41
N ALA A 140 13.47 -5.95 8.68
CA ALA A 140 13.00 -4.58 8.59
C ALA A 140 11.69 -4.49 7.80
N GLN A 141 10.88 -3.47 8.10
CA GLN A 141 9.64 -3.16 7.38
C GLN A 141 9.96 -2.82 5.91
N PRO A 142 9.45 -3.59 4.92
CA PRO A 142 9.70 -3.25 3.52
C PRO A 142 8.91 -2.02 3.07
N THR A 143 9.27 -1.46 1.92
CA THR A 143 8.35 -0.57 1.20
C THR A 143 7.25 -1.38 0.52
N VAL A 144 6.15 -0.73 0.10
CA VAL A 144 5.11 -1.38 -0.69
C VAL A 144 5.69 -2.00 -1.98
N GLY A 145 6.59 -1.29 -2.67
CA GLY A 145 7.23 -1.81 -3.88
C GLY A 145 8.08 -3.05 -3.63
N GLN A 146 8.80 -3.10 -2.51
CA GLN A 146 9.57 -4.28 -2.10
C GLN A 146 8.65 -5.46 -1.78
N LEU A 147 7.57 -5.23 -1.04
CA LEU A 147 6.57 -6.26 -0.75
C LEU A 147 5.97 -6.85 -2.03
N LEU A 148 5.57 -5.99 -2.98
CA LEU A 148 4.98 -6.44 -4.24
C LEU A 148 5.97 -7.20 -5.13
N ALA A 149 7.27 -6.90 -5.05
CA ALA A 149 8.30 -7.64 -5.76
C ALA A 149 8.52 -9.06 -5.21
N GLU A 150 8.11 -9.33 -3.95
CA GLU A 150 8.16 -10.67 -3.33
C GLU A 150 6.92 -11.53 -3.66
N MET A 151 5.93 -10.97 -4.37
CA MET A 151 4.69 -11.69 -4.68
C MET A 151 4.92 -12.85 -5.64
N PRO A 152 4.19 -13.98 -5.45
CA PRO A 152 4.27 -15.09 -6.39
C PRO A 152 3.82 -14.65 -7.78
N LEU A 153 4.39 -15.26 -8.81
CA LEU A 153 3.92 -15.06 -10.18
C LEU A 153 2.61 -15.82 -10.41
N ILE A 154 1.80 -15.33 -11.34
CA ILE A 154 0.58 -16.01 -11.78
C ILE A 154 1.00 -17.26 -12.54
N ASP A 155 0.53 -18.42 -12.09
CA ASP A 155 0.65 -19.70 -12.79
C ASP A 155 -0.70 -20.03 -13.43
N LEU A 156 -0.81 -19.80 -14.74
CA LEU A 156 -2.02 -20.06 -15.51
C LEU A 156 -1.78 -21.16 -16.55
N PRO A 157 -2.77 -22.03 -16.79
CA PRO A 157 -2.64 -23.07 -17.80
C PRO A 157 -2.49 -22.45 -19.20
N PRO A 158 -1.64 -23.03 -20.06
CA PRO A 158 -1.38 -22.49 -21.39
C PRO A 158 -2.64 -22.58 -22.27
N PRO A 159 -2.75 -21.73 -23.33
CA PRO A 159 -3.92 -21.65 -24.21
C PRO A 159 -4.40 -22.99 -24.79
N GLU A 160 -3.46 -23.91 -25.03
CA GLU A 160 -3.71 -25.26 -25.53
C GLU A 160 -4.45 -26.18 -24.54
N SER A 161 -4.46 -25.83 -23.25
CA SER A 161 -5.22 -26.56 -22.22
C SER A 161 -6.73 -26.32 -22.30
N PHE A 162 -7.18 -25.39 -23.15
CA PHE A 162 -8.60 -25.01 -23.29
C PHE A 162 -9.31 -25.70 -24.46
N ALA A 163 -8.60 -26.51 -25.25
CA ALA A 163 -9.10 -27.09 -26.51
C ALA A 163 -9.76 -28.48 -26.38
N ALA A 164 -10.22 -28.86 -25.19
CA ALA A 164 -10.86 -30.16 -24.94
C ALA A 164 -12.38 -30.10 -25.14
#